data_AF-A0A7Y2MJ74-F1
#
_entry.id   AF-A0A7Y2MJ74-F1
#
_cell.length_a   1.000
_cell.length_b   1.000
_cell.length_c   1.000
_cell.angle_alpha   90.00
_cell.angle_beta   90.00
_cell.angle_gamma   90.00
#
_symmetry.space_group_name_H-M   'P 1'
#
loop_
_entity.id
_entity.type
_entity.pdbx_description
1 polymer ?
#
loop_
_entity_poly.entity_id
_entity_poly.type
_entity_poly.pdbx_seq_one_letter_code
_entity_poly.pdbx_strand_id
1 'polypeptide(L)'
;MLQRSLGPLTMLEIDVLPGAPTIATDPNQLETAILNLIVNARDAMPRGGKITVRAQERTVGQRDGILPPGAYLCLSVIDGGEGMDEETLEQATTPFFTTKGVGKGTGLGLPMVQGLAAQSGGRLVLKSRLGEGTVAELWFPAVQAQDDAPVELPETAADHPGLLRSLRILAVDDDSLVLMNTVLMLEDLGYDVIEAASAADALAILSSEQVDLVISDHAMPRMTGAELAEVIRRDRPHMPIILATGYADIPPGGGLIDLPRLGKPFSQVQLAEAISRTIATASASEPRFGSRIPAGPPPSAPSQTM
;
A
#
# COMPACT_ATOMS: atom_id res chain seq x y z
N MET A 1 13.17 -8.41 5.49
CA MET A 1 13.21 -6.93 5.50
C MET A 1 13.72 -6.35 6.83
N LEU A 2 13.15 -6.71 7.99
CA LEU A 2 13.45 -6.13 9.32
C LEU A 2 14.95 -6.09 9.75
N GLN A 3 15.72 -7.15 9.49
CA GLN A 3 17.15 -7.22 9.89
C GLN A 3 18.07 -6.23 9.14
N ARG A 4 17.73 -5.81 7.91
CA ARG A 4 18.58 -4.87 7.13
C ARG A 4 18.47 -3.43 7.62
N SER A 5 17.36 -3.06 8.27
CA SER A 5 17.10 -1.68 8.75
C SER A 5 17.71 -1.38 10.12
N LEU A 6 18.27 -2.38 10.81
CA LEU A 6 18.65 -2.28 12.22
C LEU A 6 20.11 -1.88 12.49
N GLY A 7 20.94 -1.85 11.46
CA GLY A 7 22.39 -1.66 11.62
C GLY A 7 23.04 -2.82 12.40
N PRO A 8 24.38 -2.92 12.39
CA PRO A 8 25.09 -4.07 12.96
C PRO A 8 25.06 -4.15 14.51
N LEU A 9 24.57 -3.12 15.20
CA LEU A 9 24.64 -2.99 16.67
C LEU A 9 23.33 -3.33 17.40
N THR A 10 22.25 -3.65 16.68
CA THR A 10 20.93 -3.88 17.27
C THR A 10 20.45 -5.30 17.01
N MET A 11 20.15 -6.04 18.06
CA MET A 11 19.63 -7.42 17.97
C MET A 11 18.11 -7.39 17.98
N LEU A 12 17.48 -8.01 16.98
CA LEU A 12 16.02 -8.19 16.92
C LEU A 12 15.64 -9.60 17.33
N GLU A 13 14.79 -9.71 18.35
CA GLU A 13 14.15 -10.96 18.75
C GLU A 13 12.66 -10.90 18.39
N ILE A 14 12.15 -11.98 17.79
CA ILE A 14 10.74 -12.11 17.39
C ILE A 14 10.15 -13.27 18.18
N ASP A 15 9.18 -12.96 19.04
CA ASP A 15 8.49 -13.87 19.96
C ASP A 15 7.00 -13.89 19.61
N VAL A 16 6.64 -14.69 18.60
CA VAL A 16 5.26 -14.84 18.12
C VAL A 16 4.73 -16.19 18.57
N LEU A 17 3.68 -16.18 19.39
CA LEU A 17 3.04 -17.41 19.85
C LEU A 17 2.34 -18.13 18.66
N PRO A 18 2.52 -19.45 18.51
CA PRO A 18 1.71 -20.26 17.60
C PRO A 18 0.23 -20.14 17.97
N GLY A 19 -0.63 -19.89 16.99
CA GLY A 19 -2.08 -19.75 17.21
C GLY A 19 -2.53 -18.36 17.64
N ALA A 20 -1.76 -17.31 17.32
CA ALA A 20 -2.20 -15.92 17.48
C ALA A 20 -3.55 -15.69 16.77
N PRO A 21 -4.50 -14.99 17.40
CA PRO A 21 -5.82 -14.77 16.83
C PRO A 21 -5.74 -13.94 15.54
N THR A 22 -6.60 -14.25 14.59
CA THR A 22 -6.75 -13.48 13.35
C THR A 22 -7.29 -12.08 13.67
N ILE A 23 -6.76 -11.07 12.99
CA ILE A 23 -7.18 -9.67 13.16
C ILE A 23 -7.53 -9.05 11.81
N ALA A 24 -8.47 -8.12 11.80
CA ALA A 24 -8.85 -7.37 10.60
C ALA A 24 -8.03 -6.07 10.52
N THR A 25 -6.87 -6.13 9.87
CA THR A 25 -6.02 -4.96 9.58
C THR A 25 -5.39 -5.12 8.20
N ASP A 26 -5.00 -4.01 7.58
CA ASP A 26 -4.16 -4.02 6.38
C ASP A 26 -2.74 -4.52 6.75
N PRO A 27 -2.27 -5.65 6.17
CA PRO A 27 -0.94 -6.20 6.46
C PRO A 27 0.21 -5.22 6.15
N ASN A 28 0.08 -4.39 5.12
CA ASN A 28 1.13 -3.45 4.72
C ASN A 28 1.23 -2.28 5.70
N GLN A 29 0.07 -1.78 6.17
CA GLN A 29 0.05 -0.74 7.18
C GLN A 29 0.57 -1.28 8.52
N LEU A 30 0.24 -2.53 8.85
CA LEU A 30 0.78 -3.20 10.04
C LEU A 30 2.30 -3.34 9.96
N GLU A 31 2.84 -3.78 8.82
CA GLU A 31 4.30 -3.83 8.62
C GLU A 31 4.96 -2.45 8.77
N THR A 32 4.37 -1.43 8.15
CA THR A 32 4.86 -0.04 8.24
C THR A 32 4.82 0.47 9.68
N ALA A 33 3.76 0.15 10.43
CA ALA A 33 3.64 0.51 11.83
C ALA A 33 4.72 -0.17 12.68
N ILE A 34 4.97 -1.46 12.46
CA ILE A 34 6.03 -2.22 13.13
C ILE A 34 7.40 -1.63 12.81
N LEU A 35 7.67 -1.29 11.54
CA LEU A 35 8.92 -0.66 11.12
C LEU A 35 9.13 0.70 11.81
N ASN A 36 8.10 1.54 11.88
CA ASN A 36 8.19 2.82 12.58
C ASN A 36 8.52 2.65 14.06
N LEU A 37 7.91 1.67 14.73
CA LEU A 37 8.21 1.36 16.12
C LEU A 37 9.64 0.83 16.30
N ILE A 38 10.12 -0.03 15.40
CA ILE A 38 11.47 -0.60 15.45
C ILE A 38 12.54 0.46 15.16
N VAL A 39 12.30 1.36 14.20
CA VAL A 39 13.19 2.49 13.92
C VAL A 39 13.25 3.43 15.13
N ASN A 40 12.12 3.72 15.76
CA ASN A 40 12.08 4.52 16.97
C ASN A 40 12.85 3.87 18.13
N ALA A 41 12.65 2.57 18.35
CA ALA A 41 13.37 1.78 19.33
C ALA A 41 14.89 1.77 19.08
N ARG A 42 15.32 1.60 17.83
CA ARG A 42 16.74 1.66 17.42
C ARG A 42 17.33 3.04 17.71
N ASP A 43 16.65 4.09 17.32
CA ASP A 43 17.14 5.46 17.51
C ASP A 43 17.25 5.83 19.00
N ALA A 44 16.42 5.23 19.86
CA ALA A 44 16.51 5.36 21.32
C ALA A 44 17.66 4.54 21.95
N MET A 45 18.36 3.71 21.15
CA MET A 45 19.47 2.86 21.58
C MET A 45 20.75 3.16 20.78
N PRO A 46 21.36 4.37 20.91
CA PRO A 46 22.54 4.76 20.13
C PRO A 46 23.78 3.90 20.38
N ARG A 47 23.83 3.17 21.50
CA ARG A 47 24.91 2.22 21.84
C ARG A 47 24.63 0.79 21.39
N GLY A 48 23.52 0.56 20.67
CA GLY A 48 23.01 -0.77 20.39
C GLY A 48 22.25 -1.36 21.57
N GLY A 49 21.61 -2.50 21.34
CA GLY A 49 20.75 -3.13 22.33
C GLY A 49 19.83 -4.19 21.72
N LYS A 50 18.89 -4.67 22.52
CA LYS A 50 17.92 -5.68 22.12
C LYS A 50 16.56 -5.03 21.89
N ILE A 51 15.99 -5.25 20.71
CA ILE A 51 14.58 -4.97 20.41
C ILE A 51 13.84 -6.30 20.39
N THR A 52 12.74 -6.38 21.13
CA THR A 52 11.87 -7.57 21.16
C THR A 52 10.53 -7.23 20.55
N VAL A 53 10.14 -7.95 19.50
CA VAL A 53 8.80 -7.90 18.91
C VAL A 53 8.04 -9.13 19.39
N ARG A 54 6.91 -8.91 20.04
CA ARG A 54 6.13 -9.97 20.68
C ARG A 54 4.68 -9.90 20.27
N ALA A 55 4.07 -11.01 19.88
CA ALA A 55 2.65 -11.09 19.54
C ALA A 55 1.95 -12.12 20.43
N GLN A 56 0.94 -11.69 21.18
CA GLN A 56 0.21 -12.56 22.12
C GLN A 56 -1.28 -12.24 22.13
N GLU A 57 -2.09 -13.27 22.33
CA GLU A 57 -3.50 -13.07 22.66
C GLU A 57 -3.65 -12.52 24.09
N ARG A 58 -4.54 -11.53 24.24
CA ARG A 58 -4.89 -10.93 25.52
C ARG A 58 -6.40 -10.74 25.59
N THR A 59 -6.99 -11.09 26.72
CA THR A 59 -8.39 -10.80 27.01
C THR A 59 -8.50 -9.54 27.85
N VAL A 60 -9.28 -8.58 27.38
CA VAL A 60 -9.60 -7.35 28.12
C VAL A 60 -10.89 -7.56 28.89
N GLY A 61 -10.88 -7.26 30.18
CA GLY A 61 -12.04 -7.38 31.05
C GLY A 61 -12.85 -6.09 31.15
N GLN A 62 -14.06 -6.16 31.71
CA GLN A 62 -14.95 -5.00 31.93
C GLN A 62 -14.37 -3.88 32.81
N ARG A 63 -13.28 -4.12 33.54
CA ARG A 63 -12.70 -3.18 34.50
C ARG A 63 -11.52 -2.37 33.96
N ASP A 64 -11.03 -2.70 32.75
CA ASP A 64 -9.77 -2.14 32.24
C ASP A 64 -9.95 -0.74 31.58
N GLY A 65 -11.18 -0.37 31.18
CA GLY A 65 -11.60 0.99 30.81
C GLY A 65 -10.96 1.61 29.55
N ILE A 66 -9.85 1.06 29.05
CA ILE A 66 -9.05 1.59 27.92
C ILE A 66 -9.53 1.04 26.56
N LEU A 67 -10.09 -0.18 26.57
CA LEU A 67 -10.61 -0.91 25.42
C LEU A 67 -11.91 -1.63 25.80
N PRO A 68 -12.83 -1.88 24.85
CA PRO A 68 -13.99 -2.74 25.08
C PRO A 68 -13.57 -4.15 25.57
N PRO A 69 -14.40 -4.84 26.35
CA PRO A 69 -14.13 -6.22 26.74
C PRO A 69 -14.13 -7.14 25.52
N GLY A 70 -13.15 -8.05 25.45
CA GLY A 70 -13.02 -8.96 24.30
C GLY A 70 -11.66 -9.63 24.21
N ALA A 71 -11.49 -10.47 23.19
CA ALA A 71 -10.20 -11.04 22.82
C ALA A 71 -9.47 -10.08 21.87
N TYR A 72 -8.18 -9.90 22.10
CA TYR A 72 -7.32 -9.00 21.35
C TYR A 72 -6.00 -9.68 21.00
N LEU A 73 -5.47 -9.38 19.82
CA LEU A 73 -4.04 -9.54 19.57
C LEU A 73 -3.32 -8.31 20.14
N CYS A 74 -2.38 -8.55 21.05
CA CYS A 74 -1.46 -7.54 21.53
C CYS A 74 -0.10 -7.76 20.89
N LEU A 75 0.30 -6.83 20.02
CA LEU A 75 1.62 -6.78 19.40
C LEU A 75 2.47 -5.74 20.11
N SER A 76 3.54 -6.17 20.76
CA SER A 76 4.45 -5.31 21.54
C SER A 76 5.80 -5.16 20.85
N VAL A 77 6.31 -3.93 20.76
CA VAL A 77 7.71 -3.64 20.44
C VAL A 77 8.36 -3.08 21.69
N ILE A 78 9.40 -3.77 22.17
CA ILE A 78 10.07 -3.51 23.45
C ILE A 78 11.53 -3.15 23.17
N ASP A 79 11.98 -2.02 23.71
CA ASP A 79 13.38 -1.61 23.71
C ASP A 79 13.88 -1.27 25.13
N GLY A 80 15.19 -1.35 25.33
CA GLY A 80 15.87 -0.92 26.55
C GLY A 80 16.62 0.39 26.36
N GLY A 81 16.09 1.29 25.52
CA GLY A 81 16.72 2.57 25.19
C GLY A 81 16.56 3.63 26.27
N GLU A 82 16.77 4.88 25.87
CA GLU A 82 16.75 6.04 26.77
C GLU A 82 15.38 6.32 27.39
N GLY A 83 14.30 5.79 26.81
CA GLY A 83 12.93 6.00 27.29
C GLY A 83 12.45 7.46 27.20
N MET A 84 11.26 7.73 27.72
CA MET A 84 10.61 9.04 27.74
C MET A 84 10.20 9.42 29.17
N ASP A 85 10.26 10.70 29.50
CA ASP A 85 9.60 11.24 30.68
C ASP A 85 8.08 11.38 30.46
N GLU A 86 7.34 11.72 31.51
CA GLU A 86 5.87 11.79 31.48
C GLU A 86 5.36 12.85 30.50
N GLU A 87 5.99 14.03 30.45
CA GLU A 87 5.64 15.11 29.53
C GLU A 87 5.87 14.72 28.05
N THR A 88 7.01 14.09 27.76
CA THR A 88 7.32 13.58 26.41
C THR A 88 6.38 12.46 26.02
N LEU A 89 6.06 11.54 26.94
CA LEU A 89 5.18 10.40 26.68
C LEU A 89 3.76 10.85 26.32
N GLU A 90 3.22 11.87 26.99
CA GLU A 90 1.91 12.47 26.69
C GLU A 90 1.87 13.10 25.30
N GLN A 91 2.97 13.72 24.87
CA GLN A 91 3.08 14.39 23.56
C GLN A 91 3.59 13.46 22.45
N ALA A 92 4.08 12.27 22.76
CA ALA A 92 4.76 11.39 21.82
C ALA A 92 3.90 11.00 20.61
N THR A 93 2.58 10.96 20.78
CA THR A 93 1.62 10.65 19.71
C THR A 93 1.03 11.90 19.05
N THR A 94 1.45 13.10 19.46
CA THR A 94 1.06 14.36 18.83
C THR A 94 1.76 14.52 17.47
N PRO A 95 1.04 14.86 16.39
CA PRO A 95 1.65 15.08 15.08
C PRO A 95 2.78 16.10 15.11
N PHE A 96 3.89 15.78 14.43
CA PHE A 96 5.09 16.61 14.30
C PHE A 96 5.88 16.83 15.60
N PHE A 97 5.43 16.28 16.73
CA PHE A 97 6.20 16.32 17.96
C PHE A 97 7.41 15.39 17.85
N THR A 98 8.60 15.92 18.12
CA THR A 98 9.85 15.17 18.11
C THR A 98 10.84 15.77 19.08
N THR A 99 11.45 14.92 19.89
CA THR A 99 12.61 15.27 20.74
C THR A 99 13.94 15.13 19.99
N LYS A 100 13.91 14.57 18.78
CA LYS A 100 15.08 14.40 17.91
C LYS A 100 15.39 15.72 17.20
N GLY A 101 16.68 16.10 17.16
CA GLY A 101 17.14 17.35 16.55
C GLY A 101 16.73 17.53 15.07
N VAL A 102 16.85 18.78 14.57
CA VAL A 102 16.38 19.19 13.23
C VAL A 102 16.84 18.22 12.15
N GLY A 103 15.89 17.65 11.41
CA GLY A 103 16.14 16.71 10.30
C GLY A 103 16.36 15.24 10.70
N LYS A 104 16.31 14.88 11.98
CA LYS A 104 16.51 13.49 12.47
C LYS A 104 15.24 12.77 12.90
N GLY A 105 14.09 13.42 12.85
CA GLY A 105 12.79 12.84 13.14
C GLY A 105 11.68 13.68 12.53
N THR A 106 10.76 13.05 11.82
CA THR A 106 9.60 13.72 11.23
C THR A 106 8.50 14.00 12.25
N GLY A 107 8.55 13.35 13.42
CA GLY A 107 7.49 13.41 14.43
C GLY A 107 6.16 12.78 13.98
N LEU A 108 6.16 12.00 12.89
CA LEU A 108 4.95 11.41 12.32
C LEU A 108 4.81 9.91 12.56
N GLY A 109 5.89 9.22 12.96
CA GLY A 109 5.90 7.75 13.11
C GLY A 109 4.83 7.24 14.08
N LEU A 110 4.84 7.73 15.33
CA LEU A 110 3.87 7.31 16.35
C LEU A 110 2.42 7.77 16.07
N PRO A 111 2.17 9.00 15.57
CA PRO A 111 0.83 9.38 15.11
C PRO A 111 0.26 8.47 14.02
N MET A 112 1.06 8.04 13.04
CA MET A 112 0.61 7.12 11.99
C MET A 112 0.26 5.74 12.56
N VAL A 113 1.09 5.24 13.48
CA VAL A 113 0.86 3.96 14.19
C VAL A 113 -0.43 4.02 15.02
N GLN A 114 -0.69 5.13 15.72
CA GLN A 114 -1.94 5.34 16.45
C GLN A 114 -3.16 5.38 15.51
N GLY A 115 -3.03 6.04 14.36
CA GLY A 115 -4.07 6.10 13.33
C GLY A 115 -4.47 4.73 12.81
N LEU A 116 -3.50 3.87 12.50
CA LEU A 116 -3.75 2.47 12.09
C LEU A 116 -4.51 1.69 13.17
N ALA A 117 -4.04 1.77 14.42
CA ALA A 117 -4.65 1.05 15.52
C ALA A 117 -6.12 1.47 15.69
N ALA A 118 -6.40 2.78 15.65
CA ALA A 118 -7.76 3.31 15.76
C ALA A 118 -8.66 2.89 14.58
N GLN A 119 -8.15 2.92 13.34
CA GLN A 119 -8.90 2.48 12.15
C GLN A 119 -9.26 1.00 12.20
N SER A 120 -8.42 0.19 12.84
CA SER A 120 -8.63 -1.25 13.02
C SER A 120 -9.51 -1.59 14.24
N GLY A 121 -10.19 -0.60 14.83
CA GLY A 121 -11.00 -0.78 16.05
C GLY A 121 -10.16 -1.09 17.30
N GLY A 122 -8.85 -0.83 17.21
CA GLY A 122 -7.84 -1.11 18.20
C GLY A 122 -7.28 0.14 18.86
N ARG A 123 -6.11 0.00 19.51
CA ARG A 123 -5.45 1.11 20.19
C ARG A 123 -3.93 0.93 20.30
N LEU A 124 -3.22 2.05 20.19
CA LEU A 124 -1.81 2.14 20.59
C LEU A 124 -1.74 2.51 22.08
N VAL A 125 -0.97 1.75 22.86
CA VAL A 125 -0.64 2.03 24.26
C VAL A 125 0.87 2.13 24.35
N LEU A 126 1.38 3.28 24.80
CA LEU A 126 2.80 3.50 25.05
C LEU A 126 3.08 3.46 26.55
N LYS A 127 4.07 2.70 26.95
CA LYS A 127 4.61 2.66 28.31
C LYS A 127 6.09 2.95 28.22
N SER A 128 6.56 4.01 28.85
CA SER A 128 7.97 4.38 28.82
C SER A 128 8.36 5.04 30.13
N ARG A 129 9.62 4.87 30.52
CA ARG A 129 10.22 5.61 31.62
C ARG A 129 11.64 5.97 31.26
N LEU A 130 12.03 7.20 31.57
CA LEU A 130 13.37 7.72 31.34
C LEU A 130 14.43 6.78 31.96
N GLY A 131 15.32 6.27 31.11
CA GLY A 131 16.40 5.35 31.45
C GLY A 131 16.03 3.86 31.51
N GLU A 132 14.75 3.49 31.39
CA GLU A 132 14.29 2.09 31.45
C GLU A 132 13.83 1.53 30.08
N GLY A 133 13.69 2.40 29.07
CA GLY A 133 13.26 2.03 27.71
C GLY A 133 11.77 2.24 27.45
N THR A 134 11.30 1.73 26.31
CA THR A 134 9.92 1.89 25.85
C THR A 134 9.28 0.56 25.47
N VAL A 135 8.00 0.44 25.80
CA VAL A 135 7.11 -0.64 25.36
C VAL A 135 5.95 0.00 24.60
N ALA A 136 5.88 -0.26 23.30
CA ALA A 136 4.77 0.14 22.45
C ALA A 136 3.87 -1.07 22.17
N GLU A 137 2.62 -1.00 22.60
CA GLU A 137 1.63 -2.06 22.45
C GLU A 137 0.54 -1.64 21.44
N LEU A 138 0.42 -2.41 20.37
CA LEU A 138 -0.66 -2.32 19.40
C LEU A 138 -1.70 -3.39 19.72
N TRP A 139 -2.90 -2.93 20.07
CA TRP A 139 -4.03 -3.78 20.41
C TRP A 139 -4.99 -3.84 19.24
N PHE A 140 -5.28 -5.04 18.74
CA PHE A 140 -6.23 -5.27 17.66
C PHE A 140 -7.32 -6.24 18.13
N PRO A 141 -8.61 -5.95 17.91
CA PRO A 141 -9.68 -6.88 18.25
C PRO A 141 -9.52 -8.17 17.45
N ALA A 142 -9.58 -9.31 18.14
CA ALA A 142 -9.57 -10.62 17.50
C ALA A 142 -10.86 -10.82 16.72
N VAL A 143 -10.74 -11.31 15.49
CA VAL A 143 -11.85 -11.81 14.71
C VAL A 143 -12.06 -13.26 15.14
N GLN A 144 -13.25 -13.59 15.63
CA GLN A 144 -13.60 -14.99 15.78
C GLN A 144 -13.66 -15.60 14.38
N ALA A 145 -12.79 -16.57 14.12
CA ALA A 145 -13.03 -17.52 13.04
C ALA A 145 -14.39 -18.16 13.33
N GLN A 146 -15.40 -17.82 12.53
CA GLN A 146 -16.60 -18.65 12.50
C GLN A 146 -16.14 -20.04 12.07
N ASP A 147 -16.43 -21.04 12.91
CA ASP A 147 -16.05 -22.43 12.72
C ASP A 147 -16.11 -22.84 11.24
N ASP A 148 -14.97 -23.32 10.73
CA ASP A 148 -14.85 -24.07 9.50
C ASP A 148 -15.82 -25.26 9.54
N ALA A 149 -17.03 -25.08 9.01
CA ALA A 149 -17.65 -26.15 8.26
C ALA A 149 -16.78 -26.33 7.01
N PRO A 150 -16.32 -27.56 6.68
CA PRO A 150 -15.55 -27.77 5.46
C PRO A 150 -16.48 -27.49 4.28
N VAL A 151 -16.39 -26.28 3.75
CA VAL A 151 -16.96 -25.94 2.46
C VAL A 151 -16.00 -26.55 1.45
N GLU A 152 -16.43 -27.66 0.85
CA GLU A 152 -15.86 -28.17 -0.39
C GLU A 152 -15.55 -26.98 -1.30
N LEU A 153 -14.28 -26.88 -1.73
CA LEU A 153 -13.81 -25.91 -2.70
C LEU A 153 -14.84 -25.74 -3.82
N PRO A 154 -15.53 -24.59 -3.94
CA PRO A 154 -16.12 -24.24 -5.20
C PRO A 154 -14.97 -23.70 -6.04
N GLU A 155 -14.49 -24.51 -6.98
CA GLU A 155 -13.89 -23.99 -8.19
C GLU A 155 -14.89 -23.01 -8.82
N THR A 156 -14.82 -21.74 -8.45
CA THR A 156 -15.49 -20.67 -9.17
C THR A 156 -14.65 -19.43 -9.06
N ALA A 157 -14.11 -19.05 -10.23
CA ALA A 157 -13.65 -17.71 -10.54
C ALA A 157 -14.56 -16.68 -9.87
N ALA A 158 -13.97 -15.82 -9.04
CA ALA A 158 -14.66 -14.64 -8.56
C ALA A 158 -14.88 -13.71 -9.75
N ASP A 159 -16.09 -13.77 -10.31
CA ASP A 159 -16.67 -12.71 -11.11
C ASP A 159 -16.68 -11.44 -10.25
N HIS A 160 -15.70 -10.57 -10.45
CA HIS A 160 -15.86 -9.16 -10.14
C HIS A 160 -16.92 -8.60 -11.09
N PRO A 161 -18.05 -8.07 -10.58
CA PRO A 161 -19.01 -7.42 -11.45
C PRO A 161 -18.41 -6.08 -11.92
N GLY A 162 -17.68 -6.10 -13.04
CA GLY A 162 -17.27 -4.87 -13.72
C GLY A 162 -16.02 -4.83 -14.60
N LEU A 163 -15.17 -5.86 -14.73
CA LEU A 163 -14.07 -5.83 -15.72
C LEU A 163 -13.93 -7.15 -16.48
N LEU A 164 -14.65 -7.24 -17.61
CA LEU A 164 -14.43 -8.23 -18.67
C LEU A 164 -13.11 -7.95 -19.40
N ARG A 165 -11.97 -8.21 -18.73
CA ARG A 165 -10.63 -8.56 -19.27
C ARG A 165 -9.59 -8.44 -18.15
N SER A 166 -8.71 -9.45 -18.00
CA SER A 166 -7.44 -9.24 -17.27
C SER A 166 -6.66 -8.19 -18.08
N LEU A 167 -6.41 -7.04 -17.46
CA LEU A 167 -5.72 -5.93 -18.12
C LEU A 167 -4.24 -6.24 -18.26
N ARG A 168 -3.66 -5.85 -19.39
CA ARG A 168 -2.22 -5.95 -19.61
C ARG A 168 -1.53 -4.64 -19.22
N ILE A 169 -0.72 -4.67 -18.17
CA ILE A 169 -0.07 -3.50 -17.56
C ILE A 169 1.42 -3.52 -17.86
N LEU A 170 1.96 -2.40 -18.35
CA LEU A 170 3.40 -2.20 -18.49
C LEU A 170 3.95 -1.49 -17.26
N ALA A 171 4.79 -2.19 -16.49
CA ALA A 171 5.51 -1.63 -15.36
C ALA A 171 6.91 -1.17 -15.80
N VAL A 172 7.26 0.10 -15.51
CA VAL A 172 8.52 0.72 -15.92
C VAL A 172 9.23 1.30 -14.70
N ASP A 173 10.42 0.79 -14.40
CA ASP A 173 11.26 1.28 -13.30
C ASP A 173 12.72 0.87 -13.56
N ASP A 174 13.68 1.77 -13.37
CA ASP A 174 15.11 1.46 -13.58
C ASP A 174 15.74 0.72 -12.40
N ASP A 175 15.10 0.75 -11.22
CA ASP A 175 15.48 -0.08 -10.09
C ASP A 175 14.79 -1.46 -10.19
N SER A 176 15.58 -2.46 -10.58
CA SER A 176 15.14 -3.86 -10.71
C SER A 176 14.41 -4.43 -9.47
N LEU A 177 14.72 -3.97 -8.25
CA LEU A 177 14.05 -4.46 -7.04
C LEU A 177 12.67 -3.81 -6.87
N VAL A 178 12.55 -2.52 -7.21
CA VAL A 178 11.27 -1.80 -7.17
C VAL A 178 10.36 -2.28 -8.30
N LEU A 179 10.93 -2.52 -9.48
CA LEU A 179 10.23 -3.13 -10.61
C LEU A 179 9.64 -4.49 -10.23
N MET A 180 10.48 -5.41 -9.74
CA MET A 180 10.06 -6.74 -9.30
C MET A 180 8.93 -6.67 -8.25
N ASN A 181 9.07 -5.79 -7.25
CA ASN A 181 8.04 -5.64 -6.23
C ASN A 181 6.70 -5.14 -6.82
N THR A 182 6.77 -4.17 -7.74
CA THR A 182 5.57 -3.64 -8.41
C THR A 182 4.90 -4.71 -9.27
N VAL A 183 5.70 -5.54 -9.96
CA VAL A 183 5.20 -6.66 -10.78
C VAL A 183 4.47 -7.68 -9.93
N LEU A 184 5.08 -8.16 -8.83
CA LEU A 184 4.44 -9.11 -7.91
C LEU A 184 3.09 -8.59 -7.38
N MET A 185 3.03 -7.30 -7.02
CA MET A 185 1.79 -6.69 -6.55
C MET A 185 0.69 -6.65 -7.61
N LEU A 186 1.06 -6.44 -8.89
CA LEU A 186 0.13 -6.42 -10.02
C LEU A 186 -0.32 -7.83 -10.42
N GLU A 187 0.58 -8.81 -10.40
CA GLU A 187 0.27 -10.22 -10.64
C GLU A 187 -0.67 -10.77 -9.57
N ASP A 188 -0.43 -10.46 -8.29
CA ASP A 188 -1.31 -10.82 -7.17
C ASP A 188 -2.71 -10.18 -7.30
N LEU A 189 -2.84 -9.05 -8.01
CA LEU A 189 -4.12 -8.41 -8.35
C LEU A 189 -4.81 -9.06 -9.57
N GLY A 190 -4.19 -10.05 -10.21
CA GLY A 190 -4.73 -10.78 -11.35
C GLY A 190 -4.50 -10.09 -12.72
N TYR A 191 -3.57 -9.14 -12.80
CA TYR A 191 -3.19 -8.49 -14.05
C TYR A 191 -2.08 -9.23 -14.79
N ASP A 192 -2.08 -9.13 -16.12
CA ASP A 192 -0.94 -9.55 -16.94
C ASP A 192 0.08 -8.42 -16.99
N VAL A 193 1.35 -8.68 -16.65
CA VAL A 193 2.35 -7.64 -16.46
C VAL A 193 3.50 -7.81 -17.43
N ILE A 194 3.89 -6.72 -18.08
CA ILE A 194 5.11 -6.64 -18.88
C ILE A 194 6.07 -5.70 -18.17
N GLU A 195 7.32 -6.12 -18.03
CA GLU A 195 8.36 -5.38 -17.34
C GLU A 195 9.24 -4.59 -18.31
N ALA A 196 9.61 -3.38 -17.93
CA ALA A 196 10.60 -2.57 -18.63
C ALA A 196 11.56 -1.91 -17.64
N ALA A 197 12.86 -2.19 -17.79
CA ALA A 197 13.90 -1.61 -16.93
C ALA A 197 14.32 -0.19 -17.37
N SER A 198 13.72 0.36 -18.43
CA SER A 198 13.97 1.72 -18.87
C SER A 198 12.85 2.26 -19.77
N ALA A 199 12.78 3.59 -19.90
CA ALA A 199 11.86 4.25 -20.83
C ALA A 199 12.06 3.80 -22.29
N ALA A 200 13.29 3.48 -22.70
CA ALA A 200 13.57 2.99 -24.04
C ALA A 200 12.99 1.60 -24.27
N ASP A 201 13.11 0.70 -23.29
CA ASP A 201 12.53 -0.64 -23.34
C ASP A 201 11.01 -0.56 -23.34
N ALA A 202 10.44 0.33 -22.53
CA ALA A 202 9.00 0.58 -22.49
C ALA A 202 8.45 1.01 -23.86
N LEU A 203 9.13 1.94 -24.55
CA LEU A 203 8.74 2.37 -25.90
C LEU A 203 8.88 1.25 -26.94
N ALA A 204 9.93 0.43 -26.84
CA ALA A 204 10.11 -0.73 -27.72
C ALA A 204 8.96 -1.73 -27.54
N ILE A 205 8.62 -2.07 -26.29
CA ILE A 205 7.50 -2.96 -25.95
C ILE A 205 6.18 -2.38 -26.47
N LEU A 206 5.93 -1.09 -26.25
CA LEU A 206 4.73 -0.41 -26.73
C LEU A 206 4.61 -0.40 -28.26
N SER A 207 5.70 -0.57 -29.01
CA SER A 207 5.65 -0.65 -30.47
C SER A 207 5.18 -2.01 -30.99
N SER A 208 5.35 -3.08 -30.21
CA SER A 208 5.08 -4.46 -30.62
C SER A 208 3.94 -5.14 -29.85
N GLU A 209 3.67 -4.70 -28.64
CA GLU A 209 2.68 -5.30 -27.74
C GLU A 209 1.47 -4.37 -27.52
N GLN A 210 0.31 -4.99 -27.25
CA GLN A 210 -0.88 -4.26 -26.82
C GLN A 210 -0.87 -4.15 -25.29
N VAL A 211 -0.92 -2.90 -24.79
CA VAL A 211 -0.90 -2.58 -23.36
C VAL A 211 -2.12 -1.72 -23.05
N ASP A 212 -2.75 -1.97 -21.91
CA ASP A 212 -3.96 -1.27 -21.46
C ASP A 212 -3.68 -0.14 -20.47
N LEU A 213 -2.56 -0.20 -19.77
CA LEU A 213 -2.14 0.79 -18.77
C LEU A 213 -0.61 0.80 -18.65
N VAL A 214 -0.02 1.98 -18.49
CA VAL A 214 1.40 2.12 -18.15
C VAL A 214 1.55 2.65 -16.74
N ILE A 215 2.40 2.01 -15.94
CA ILE A 215 2.82 2.48 -14.63
C ILE A 215 4.32 2.72 -14.71
N SER A 216 4.75 3.97 -14.53
CA SER A 216 6.16 4.35 -14.70
C SER A 216 6.68 5.07 -13.47
N ASP A 217 7.90 4.74 -13.05
CA ASP A 217 8.65 5.60 -12.15
C ASP A 217 8.89 6.97 -12.78
N HIS A 218 8.88 8.02 -11.96
CA HIS A 218 9.17 9.38 -12.41
C HIS A 218 10.67 9.63 -12.57
N ALA A 219 11.48 9.15 -11.63
CA ALA A 219 12.89 9.47 -11.47
C ALA A 219 13.80 8.48 -12.20
N MET A 220 13.56 8.28 -13.49
CA MET A 220 14.37 7.40 -14.33
C MET A 220 15.53 8.14 -15.05
N PRO A 221 16.69 7.50 -15.25
CA PRO A 221 17.82 8.07 -15.96
C PRO A 221 17.55 8.21 -17.47
N ARG A 222 18.16 9.22 -18.09
CA ARG A 222 18.04 9.60 -19.52
C ARG A 222 16.66 10.15 -19.95
N MET A 223 15.57 9.57 -19.46
CA MET A 223 14.21 10.01 -19.74
C MET A 223 13.34 9.75 -18.51
N THR A 224 12.75 10.81 -17.97
CA THR A 224 11.85 10.74 -16.82
C THR A 224 10.52 10.08 -17.19
N GLY A 225 9.78 9.59 -16.20
CA GLY A 225 8.44 9.05 -16.44
C GLY A 225 7.46 10.06 -17.05
N ALA A 226 7.63 11.35 -16.75
CA ALA A 226 6.81 12.42 -17.34
C ALA A 226 7.13 12.61 -18.84
N GLU A 227 8.41 12.63 -19.22
CA GLU A 227 8.83 12.70 -20.62
C GLU A 227 8.42 11.44 -21.39
N LEU A 228 8.52 10.26 -20.77
CA LEU A 228 8.01 9.02 -21.34
C LEU A 228 6.50 9.12 -21.62
N ALA A 229 5.72 9.64 -20.67
CA ALA A 229 4.28 9.81 -20.84
C ALA A 229 3.91 10.78 -21.97
N GLU A 230 4.68 11.86 -22.16
CA GLU A 230 4.54 12.78 -23.28
C GLU A 230 4.74 12.06 -24.63
N VAL A 231 5.80 11.26 -24.74
CA VAL A 231 6.09 10.47 -25.95
C VAL A 231 4.96 9.47 -26.23
N ILE A 232 4.51 8.74 -25.20
CA ILE A 232 3.42 7.77 -25.32
C ILE A 232 2.14 8.45 -25.79
N ARG A 233 1.76 9.60 -25.22
CA ARG A 233 0.52 10.31 -25.57
C ARG A 233 0.53 10.88 -26.99
N ARG A 234 1.69 11.18 -27.57
CA ARG A 234 1.77 11.61 -28.97
C ARG A 234 1.28 10.51 -29.92
N ASP A 235 1.62 9.26 -29.63
CA ASP A 235 1.32 8.12 -30.50
C ASP A 235 0.05 7.38 -30.05
N ARG A 236 -0.29 7.45 -28.76
CA ARG A 236 -1.50 6.89 -28.13
C ARG A 236 -2.14 7.90 -27.16
N PRO A 237 -2.93 8.87 -27.67
CA PRO A 237 -3.49 9.97 -26.86
C PRO A 237 -4.37 9.53 -25.69
N HIS A 238 -4.98 8.34 -25.78
CA HIS A 238 -5.89 7.80 -24.78
C HIS A 238 -5.25 6.76 -23.85
N MET A 239 -3.93 6.51 -23.98
CA MET A 239 -3.25 5.56 -23.11
C MET A 239 -3.37 6.01 -21.64
N PRO A 240 -3.94 5.18 -20.75
CA PRO A 240 -3.93 5.44 -19.33
C PRO A 240 -2.50 5.29 -18.79
N ILE A 241 -2.05 6.27 -18.00
CA ILE A 241 -0.68 6.32 -17.47
C ILE A 241 -0.72 6.77 -16.01
N ILE A 242 -0.01 6.05 -15.14
CA ILE A 242 0.19 6.39 -13.73
C ILE A 242 1.68 6.65 -13.52
N LEU A 243 2.02 7.78 -12.87
CA LEU A 243 3.39 8.10 -12.47
C LEU A 243 3.62 7.76 -11.00
N ALA A 244 4.58 6.87 -10.73
CA ALA A 244 5.05 6.62 -9.39
C ALA A 244 6.15 7.64 -9.03
N THR A 245 6.02 8.33 -7.89
CA THR A 245 6.90 9.47 -7.53
C THR A 245 7.44 9.33 -6.11
N GLY A 246 8.76 9.49 -5.90
CA GLY A 246 9.34 9.58 -4.56
C GLY A 246 9.10 10.93 -3.89
N TYR A 247 9.32 11.00 -2.57
CA TYR A 247 9.18 12.21 -1.75
C TYR A 247 10.03 13.40 -2.23
N ALA A 248 11.13 13.15 -2.95
CA ALA A 248 12.05 14.16 -3.47
C ALA A 248 11.68 14.65 -4.90
N ASP A 249 10.69 14.02 -5.53
CA ASP A 249 10.46 14.09 -6.98
C ASP A 249 9.22 14.92 -7.36
N ILE A 250 8.77 15.81 -6.46
CA ILE A 250 7.64 16.71 -6.72
C ILE A 250 8.19 18.11 -7.02
N PRO A 251 8.30 18.53 -8.30
CA PRO A 251 8.69 19.89 -8.63
C PRO A 251 7.67 20.90 -8.08
N PRO A 252 8.11 22.08 -7.58
CA PRO A 252 7.21 23.18 -7.30
C PRO A 252 6.73 23.76 -8.63
N GLY A 253 5.50 23.41 -9.02
CA GLY A 253 4.91 23.74 -10.32
C GLY A 253 4.77 22.49 -11.17
N GLY A 254 3.55 21.93 -11.19
CA GLY A 254 3.24 20.70 -11.91
C GLY A 254 3.72 20.73 -13.35
N GLY A 255 4.41 19.67 -13.76
CA GLY A 255 4.73 19.42 -15.16
C GLY A 255 3.47 19.51 -16.04
N LEU A 256 3.66 19.82 -17.33
CA LEU A 256 2.64 20.18 -18.32
C LEU A 256 1.47 19.18 -18.48
N ILE A 257 1.51 18.02 -17.83
CA ILE A 257 0.48 16.99 -17.90
C ILE A 257 -0.01 16.62 -16.50
N ASP A 258 -1.30 16.84 -16.27
CA ASP A 258 -2.04 16.37 -15.09
C ASP A 258 -2.22 14.84 -15.20
N LEU A 259 -1.20 14.09 -14.80
CA LEU A 259 -1.21 12.63 -14.73
C LEU A 259 -1.56 12.17 -13.31
N PRO A 260 -2.32 11.07 -13.16
CA PRO A 260 -2.45 10.37 -11.90
C PRO A 260 -1.07 10.04 -11.31
N ARG A 261 -0.86 10.42 -10.05
CA ARG A 261 0.40 10.17 -9.33
C ARG A 261 0.19 9.17 -8.20
N LEU A 262 1.18 8.31 -8.01
CA LEU A 262 1.24 7.32 -6.94
C LEU A 262 2.52 7.57 -6.13
N GLY A 263 2.37 8.01 -4.87
CA GLY A 263 3.53 8.30 -4.02
C GLY A 263 4.26 7.03 -3.61
N LYS A 264 5.58 6.99 -3.81
CA LYS A 264 6.46 5.92 -3.32
C LYS A 264 6.90 6.19 -1.87
N PRO A 265 6.90 5.19 -0.98
CA PRO A 265 6.43 3.82 -1.22
C PRO A 265 4.89 3.72 -1.27
N PHE A 266 4.35 2.83 -2.11
CA PHE A 266 2.91 2.58 -2.27
C PHE A 266 2.53 1.12 -1.96
N SER A 267 1.30 0.90 -1.47
CA SER A 267 0.73 -0.42 -1.18
C SER A 267 -0.07 -1.00 -2.37
N GLN A 268 -0.38 -2.29 -2.31
CA GLN A 268 -1.15 -3.00 -3.37
C GLN A 268 -2.57 -2.44 -3.49
N VAL A 269 -3.15 -2.00 -2.37
CA VAL A 269 -4.46 -1.31 -2.35
C VAL A 269 -4.35 0.05 -3.02
N GLN A 270 -3.33 0.86 -2.69
CA GLN A 270 -3.12 2.17 -3.32
C GLN A 270 -2.87 2.03 -4.83
N LEU A 271 -2.17 0.97 -5.24
CA LEU A 271 -1.96 0.59 -6.62
C LEU A 271 -3.28 0.20 -7.31
N ALA A 272 -4.05 -0.71 -6.73
CA ALA A 272 -5.35 -1.15 -7.25
C ALA A 272 -6.36 0.01 -7.37
N GLU A 273 -6.40 0.90 -6.38
CA GLU A 273 -7.24 2.10 -6.43
C GLU A 273 -6.78 3.07 -7.51
N ALA A 274 -5.46 3.30 -7.65
CA ALA A 274 -4.92 4.17 -8.69
C ALA A 274 -5.24 3.64 -10.09
N ILE A 275 -5.14 2.32 -10.29
CA ILE A 275 -5.54 1.62 -11.51
C ILE A 275 -7.03 1.82 -11.77
N SER A 276 -7.87 1.52 -10.77
CA SER A 276 -9.33 1.62 -10.89
C SER A 276 -9.79 3.03 -11.24
N ARG A 277 -9.24 4.06 -10.56
CA ARG A 277 -9.52 5.47 -10.86
C ARG A 277 -9.09 5.84 -12.28
N THR A 278 -7.88 5.48 -12.67
CA THR A 278 -7.30 5.84 -13.96
C THR A 278 -8.06 5.22 -15.13
N ILE A 279 -8.49 3.96 -14.99
CA ILE A 279 -9.28 3.26 -15.99
C ILE A 279 -10.71 3.80 -16.05
N ALA A 280 -11.35 4.09 -14.91
CA ALA A 280 -12.68 4.69 -14.89
C ALA A 280 -12.71 6.05 -15.62
N THR A 281 -11.67 6.88 -15.46
CA THR A 281 -11.52 8.14 -16.20
C THR A 281 -11.27 7.95 -17.70
N ALA A 282 -10.49 6.92 -18.08
CA ALA A 282 -10.26 6.58 -19.47
C ALA A 282 -11.52 6.06 -20.18
N SER A 283 -12.28 5.15 -19.54
CA SER A 283 -13.54 4.63 -20.07
C SER A 283 -14.66 5.68 -20.12
N ALA A 284 -14.64 6.69 -19.25
CA ALA A 284 -15.57 7.83 -19.30
C ALA A 284 -15.26 8.80 -20.46
N SER A 285 -14.02 8.76 -20.98
CA SER A 285 -13.57 9.61 -22.09
C SER A 285 -13.76 8.96 -23.46
N GLU A 286 -14.19 7.68 -23.51
CA GLU A 286 -14.62 7.06 -24.76
C GLU A 286 -16.00 7.61 -25.18
N PRO A 287 -16.13 8.25 -26.37
CA PRO A 287 -17.43 8.60 -26.88
C PRO A 287 -18.20 7.30 -27.15
N ARG A 288 -19.30 7.09 -26.41
CA ARG A 288 -20.26 5.99 -26.64
C ARG A 288 -20.89 6.14 -28.03
N PHE A 289 -20.21 5.66 -29.06
CA PHE A 289 -20.81 5.42 -30.37
C PHE A 289 -21.39 4.01 -30.43
N GLY A 290 -22.71 3.94 -30.61
CA GLY A 290 -23.35 2.76 -31.19
C GLY A 290 -24.24 1.92 -30.27
N SER A 291 -25.31 2.52 -29.73
CA SER A 291 -26.55 1.77 -29.48
C SER A 291 -27.01 1.18 -30.82
N ARG A 292 -26.73 -0.11 -31.04
CA ARG A 292 -27.37 -0.88 -32.12
C ARG A 292 -28.87 -0.95 -31.82
N ILE A 293 -29.62 -0.09 -32.48
CA ILE A 293 -31.06 -0.28 -32.67
C ILE A 293 -31.22 -1.63 -33.37
N PRO A 294 -31.97 -2.61 -32.83
CA PRO A 294 -32.23 -3.84 -33.56
C PRO A 294 -33.01 -3.48 -34.83
N ALA A 295 -32.46 -3.89 -35.97
CA ALA A 295 -33.09 -3.73 -37.27
C ALA A 295 -34.49 -4.39 -37.21
N GLY A 296 -35.54 -3.58 -37.34
CA GLY A 296 -36.89 -4.06 -37.57
C GLY A 296 -36.94 -4.91 -38.85
N PRO A 297 -37.92 -5.82 -38.95
CA PRO A 297 -38.01 -6.73 -40.08
C PRO A 297 -38.15 -5.95 -41.40
N PRO A 298 -37.59 -6.47 -42.51
CA PRO A 298 -37.59 -5.78 -43.79
C PRO A 298 -39.03 -5.58 -44.29
N PRO A 299 -39.33 -4.43 -44.93
CA PRO A 299 -40.64 -4.21 -45.54
C PRO A 299 -40.89 -5.20 -46.68
N SER A 300 -42.07 -5.80 -46.65
CA SER A 300 -42.61 -6.69 -47.67
C SER A 300 -42.60 -6.03 -49.05
N ALA A 301 -42.15 -6.78 -50.06
CA ALA A 301 -42.09 -6.34 -51.45
C ALA A 301 -43.46 -5.90 -52.01
N PRO A 302 -43.50 -4.98 -52.99
CA PRO A 302 -44.74 -4.53 -53.59
C PRO A 302 -45.36 -5.64 -54.44
N SER A 303 -46.61 -5.99 -54.15
CA SER A 303 -47.45 -6.76 -55.05
C SER A 303 -47.67 -5.96 -56.34
N GLN A 304 -46.98 -6.37 -57.40
CA GLN A 304 -47.51 -6.20 -58.75
C GLN A 304 -48.72 -7.12 -58.87
N THR A 305 -49.87 -6.63 -59.36
CA THR A 305 -50.70 -7.24 -60.42
C THR A 305 -51.97 -6.39 -60.63
N MET A 306 -52.11 -5.92 -61.88
CA MET A 306 -53.29 -5.46 -62.64
C MET A 306 -54.11 -4.26 -62.17
#